data_AF-A0A1M5ZEW9-F1
#
_entry.id   AF-A0A1M5ZEW9-F1
#
_cell.length_a   1.000
_cell.length_b   1.000
_cell.length_c   1.000
_cell.angle_alpha   90.00
_cell.angle_beta   90.00
_cell.angle_gamma   90.00
#
_symmetry.space_group_name_H-M   'P 1'
#
loop_
_entity.id
_entity.type
_entity.pdbx_description
1 polymer ?
#
loop_
_entity_poly.entity_id
_entity_poly.type
_entity_poly.pdbx_seq_one_letter_code
_entity_poly.pdbx_strand_id
1 'polypeptide(L)'
;MISAYASSNKLVLGQLKTEEKSNEITAIPELIKLLDIKGALVTIDAMACQTEIAKTIVDQGADYLLAVKNNQGKLRQAVEAVFATQRATTPERIRVEQGHGRIESRQAYVLSSEALDGDFSRWKGLKSIVMVENFRYQKGKEAELEYRYYISSKQLNAEQVASAVREHWGIESMHWVLDVTMAEDACQIYKGHGAENLSCLRHIGLNMLRSEPTKLSIVGKQKRCMMNTSMLEAVLNAGLNSMNKS
;
A
#
# COMPACT_ATOMS: atom_id res chain seq x y z
N MET A 1 6.68 -1.75 13.15
CA MET A 1 6.68 -0.30 12.90
C MET A 1 5.82 -0.05 11.68
N ILE A 2 4.85 0.86 11.77
CA ILE A 2 3.85 1.09 10.72
C ILE A 2 4.11 2.45 10.09
N SER A 3 4.19 2.49 8.77
CA SER A 3 4.38 3.73 8.01
C SER A 3 3.16 4.05 7.17
N ALA A 4 2.72 5.31 7.18
CA ALA A 4 1.69 5.83 6.29
C ALA A 4 2.35 6.43 5.04
N TYR A 5 1.87 6.01 3.86
CA TYR A 5 2.44 6.38 2.58
C TYR A 5 1.41 7.04 1.67
N ALA A 6 1.74 8.24 1.16
CA ALA A 6 0.96 8.91 0.13
C ALA A 6 1.42 8.47 -1.26
N SER A 7 0.67 7.56 -1.90
CA SER A 7 1.02 6.97 -3.19
C SER A 7 1.20 8.01 -4.32
N SER A 8 0.29 8.99 -4.41
CA SER A 8 0.33 10.03 -5.44
C SER A 8 1.56 10.93 -5.32
N ASN A 9 1.98 11.23 -4.10
CA ASN A 9 3.11 12.11 -3.83
C ASN A 9 4.43 11.35 -3.66
N LYS A 10 4.36 10.02 -3.55
CA LYS A 10 5.47 9.12 -3.20
C LYS A 10 6.17 9.54 -1.91
N LEU A 11 5.41 9.96 -0.91
CA LEU A 11 5.92 10.47 0.36
C LEU A 11 5.53 9.57 1.51
N VAL A 12 6.45 9.39 2.45
CA VAL A 12 6.11 8.86 3.78
C VAL A 12 5.57 10.01 4.61
N LEU A 13 4.34 9.88 5.09
CA LEU A 13 3.62 10.93 5.83
C LEU A 13 3.78 10.81 7.34
N GLY A 14 4.00 9.61 7.85
CA GLY A 14 4.11 9.37 9.27
C GLY A 14 4.47 7.93 9.57
N GLN A 15 4.97 7.70 10.77
CA GLN A 15 5.36 6.38 11.24
C GLN A 15 5.04 6.25 12.73
N LEU A 16 4.55 5.08 13.14
CA LEU A 16 4.35 4.75 14.54
C LEU A 16 5.07 3.43 14.87
N LYS A 17 5.87 3.44 15.93
CA LYS A 17 6.45 2.21 16.46
C LYS A 17 5.36 1.37 17.11
N THR A 18 5.43 0.08 16.86
CA THR A 18 4.54 -0.92 17.45
C THR A 18 5.35 -1.97 18.17
N GLU A 19 4.94 -2.33 19.39
CA GLU A 19 5.53 -3.44 20.12
C GLU A 19 4.73 -4.71 19.77
N GLU A 20 5.33 -5.67 19.06
CA GLU A 20 4.66 -6.92 18.63
C GLU A 20 3.42 -6.76 17.70
N LYS A 21 3.00 -7.88 17.08
CA LYS A 21 1.92 -7.93 16.08
C LYS A 21 0.55 -7.46 16.62
N SER A 22 0.29 -7.60 17.92
CA SER A 22 -0.98 -7.19 18.53
C SER A 22 -1.13 -5.66 18.61
N ASN A 23 -0.03 -4.92 18.74
CA ASN A 23 -0.10 -3.47 18.87
C ASN A 23 -0.19 -2.74 17.53
N GLU A 24 -0.06 -3.45 16.41
CA GLU A 24 -0.32 -2.86 15.09
C GLU A 24 -1.78 -2.53 14.85
N ILE A 25 -2.69 -3.35 15.38
CA ILE A 25 -4.14 -3.13 15.25
C ILE A 25 -4.57 -1.86 16.00
N THR A 26 -3.94 -1.56 17.14
CA THR A 26 -4.24 -0.38 17.96
C THR A 26 -3.50 0.88 17.48
N ALA A 27 -2.28 0.73 16.95
CA ALA A 27 -1.47 1.82 16.42
C ALA A 27 -2.01 2.44 15.13
N ILE A 28 -2.61 1.64 14.24
CA ILE A 28 -3.12 2.14 12.94
C ILE A 28 -4.19 3.22 13.12
N PRO A 29 -5.23 3.04 13.95
CA PRO A 29 -6.19 4.10 14.24
C PRO A 29 -5.55 5.38 14.79
N GLU A 30 -4.52 5.28 15.63
CA GLU A 30 -3.81 6.44 16.18
C GLU A 30 -3.06 7.19 15.09
N LEU A 31 -2.31 6.47 14.25
CA LEU A 31 -1.60 7.06 13.12
C LEU A 31 -2.56 7.73 12.15
N ILE A 32 -3.71 7.11 11.86
CA ILE A 32 -4.73 7.68 10.97
C ILE A 32 -5.26 9.01 11.54
N LYS A 33 -5.53 9.08 12.85
CA LYS A 33 -6.00 10.31 13.52
C LYS A 33 -5.02 11.48 13.47
N LEU A 34 -3.73 11.22 13.25
CA LEU A 34 -2.71 12.26 13.12
C LEU A 34 -2.61 12.82 11.70
N LEU A 35 -3.26 12.20 10.72
CA LEU A 35 -3.16 12.55 9.31
C LEU A 35 -4.45 13.20 8.81
N ASP A 36 -4.33 14.23 7.97
CA ASP A 36 -5.48 14.71 7.21
C ASP A 36 -5.71 13.80 6.00
N ILE A 37 -6.63 12.86 6.16
CA ILE A 37 -6.98 11.86 5.14
C ILE A 37 -8.30 12.17 4.42
N LYS A 38 -8.90 13.34 4.66
CA LYS A 38 -10.25 13.64 4.15
C LYS A 38 -10.30 13.52 2.62
N GLY A 39 -11.25 12.73 2.12
CA GLY A 39 -11.42 12.46 0.68
C GLY A 39 -10.39 11.50 0.07
N ALA A 40 -9.42 11.01 0.83
CA ALA A 40 -8.45 10.04 0.37
C ALA A 40 -9.04 8.61 0.32
N LEU A 41 -8.47 7.75 -0.53
CA LEU A 41 -8.70 6.31 -0.50
C LEU A 41 -7.56 5.64 0.28
N VAL A 42 -7.85 5.15 1.48
CA VAL A 42 -6.90 4.49 2.37
C VAL A 42 -6.86 3.00 2.05
N THR A 43 -5.66 2.49 1.75
CA THR A 43 -5.40 1.06 1.54
C THR A 43 -4.52 0.54 2.66
N ILE A 44 -4.83 -0.63 3.21
CA ILE A 44 -4.07 -1.22 4.33
C ILE A 44 -4.00 -2.74 4.12
N ASP A 45 -2.89 -3.37 4.54
CA ASP A 45 -2.76 -4.83 4.48
C ASP A 45 -3.86 -5.52 5.30
N ALA A 46 -4.19 -6.74 4.90
CA ALA A 46 -5.27 -7.53 5.45
C ALA A 46 -5.15 -7.85 6.95
N MET A 47 -3.94 -7.82 7.53
CA MET A 47 -3.80 -7.99 8.99
C MET A 47 -4.56 -6.89 9.77
N ALA A 48 -4.66 -5.70 9.18
CA ALA A 48 -5.36 -4.55 9.72
C ALA A 48 -6.81 -4.41 9.22
N CYS A 49 -7.36 -5.44 8.56
CA CYS A 49 -8.76 -5.46 8.14
C CYS A 49 -9.67 -5.65 9.37
N GLN A 50 -9.95 -4.54 10.05
CA GLN A 50 -10.69 -4.47 11.31
C GLN A 50 -11.79 -3.41 11.22
N THR A 51 -12.92 -3.68 11.87
CA THR A 51 -14.10 -2.79 11.84
C THR A 51 -13.82 -1.42 12.46
N GLU A 52 -13.02 -1.35 13.52
CA GLU A 52 -12.64 -0.08 14.16
C GLU A 52 -11.76 0.79 13.26
N ILE A 53 -10.87 0.18 12.47
CA ILE A 53 -10.04 0.90 11.49
C ILE A 53 -10.93 1.45 10.37
N ALA A 54 -11.81 0.61 9.80
CA ALA A 54 -12.78 1.04 8.80
C ALA A 54 -13.66 2.19 9.29
N LYS A 55 -14.15 2.10 10.53
CA LYS A 55 -14.92 3.16 11.18
C LYS A 55 -14.11 4.45 11.32
N THR A 56 -12.87 4.37 11.80
CA THR A 56 -11.99 5.53 11.98
C THR A 56 -11.73 6.27 10.66
N ILE A 57 -11.49 5.53 9.57
CA ILE A 57 -11.28 6.11 8.23
C ILE A 57 -12.53 6.86 7.76
N VAL A 58 -13.70 6.23 7.87
CA VAL A 58 -14.97 6.84 7.44
C VAL A 58 -15.35 8.04 8.32
N ASP A 59 -15.10 7.97 9.62
CA ASP A 59 -15.36 9.07 10.56
C ASP A 59 -14.54 10.33 10.24
N GLN A 60 -13.36 10.18 9.63
CA GLN A 60 -12.52 11.30 9.17
C GLN A 60 -12.86 11.77 7.74
N GLY A 61 -13.93 11.24 7.15
CA GLY A 61 -14.38 11.63 5.80
C GLY A 61 -13.52 11.07 4.67
N ALA A 62 -12.81 9.98 4.92
CA ALA A 62 -12.04 9.24 3.93
C ALA A 62 -12.77 7.96 3.52
N ASP A 63 -12.29 7.32 2.45
CA ASP A 63 -12.76 6.02 1.99
C ASP A 63 -11.70 4.95 2.23
N TYR A 64 -12.10 3.70 2.43
CA TYR A 64 -11.17 2.58 2.55
C TYR A 64 -11.27 1.60 1.38
N LEU A 65 -10.17 0.88 1.13
CA LEU A 65 -10.10 -0.37 0.37
C LEU A 65 -9.21 -1.34 1.15
N LEU A 66 -9.85 -2.25 1.91
CA LEU A 66 -9.16 -3.14 2.85
C LEU A 66 -9.10 -4.56 2.30
N ALA A 67 -7.91 -5.16 2.31
CA ALA A 67 -7.72 -6.53 1.90
C ALA A 67 -8.36 -7.52 2.90
N VAL A 68 -9.05 -8.54 2.41
CA VAL A 68 -9.70 -9.56 3.22
C VAL A 68 -8.88 -10.86 3.13
N LYS A 69 -8.31 -11.32 4.25
CA LYS A 69 -7.60 -12.60 4.38
C LYS A 69 -8.35 -13.56 5.32
N ASN A 70 -7.70 -14.67 5.69
CA ASN A 70 -8.27 -15.74 6.52
C ASN A 70 -8.66 -15.32 7.95
N ASN A 71 -8.22 -14.15 8.42
CA ASN A 71 -8.55 -13.62 9.74
C ASN A 71 -10.04 -13.20 9.88
N GLN A 72 -10.75 -13.00 8.76
CA GLN A 72 -12.18 -12.63 8.75
C GLN A 72 -13.03 -13.72 8.07
N GLY A 73 -13.01 -14.94 8.62
CA GLY A 73 -13.56 -16.16 7.99
C GLY A 73 -14.95 -16.00 7.36
N LYS A 74 -15.92 -15.43 8.08
CA LYS A 74 -17.29 -15.22 7.57
C LYS A 74 -17.35 -14.22 6.40
N LEU A 75 -16.64 -13.10 6.51
CA LEU A 75 -16.59 -12.09 5.45
C LEU A 75 -15.92 -12.65 4.20
N ARG A 76 -14.79 -13.35 4.38
CA ARG A 76 -14.06 -13.96 3.28
C ARG A 76 -14.92 -14.99 2.56
N GLN A 77 -15.59 -15.88 3.29
CA GLN A 77 -16.48 -16.88 2.72
C GLN A 77 -17.63 -16.24 1.92
N ALA A 78 -18.26 -15.20 2.46
CA ALA A 78 -19.33 -14.49 1.76
C ALA A 78 -18.83 -13.83 0.47
N VAL A 79 -17.67 -13.15 0.51
CA VAL A 79 -17.08 -12.54 -0.69
C VAL A 79 -16.69 -13.62 -1.72
N GLU A 80 -16.07 -14.70 -1.28
CA GLU A 80 -15.70 -15.84 -2.14
C GLU A 80 -16.92 -16.50 -2.80
N ALA A 81 -18.02 -16.64 -2.07
CA ALA A 81 -19.26 -17.19 -2.60
C ALA A 81 -19.84 -16.31 -3.71
N VAL A 82 -19.85 -14.99 -3.52
CA VAL A 82 -20.34 -14.06 -4.55
C VAL A 82 -19.51 -14.11 -5.83
N PHE A 83 -18.18 -14.24 -5.70
CA PHE A 83 -17.28 -14.32 -6.86
C PHE A 83 -17.08 -15.74 -7.41
N ALA A 84 -17.81 -16.76 -6.92
CA ALA A 84 -17.64 -18.15 -7.36
C ALA A 84 -17.87 -18.32 -8.87
N THR A 85 -18.87 -17.63 -9.43
CA THR A 85 -19.17 -17.67 -10.87
C THR A 85 -18.07 -17.01 -11.70
N GLN A 86 -17.53 -15.88 -11.26
CA GLN A 86 -16.42 -15.20 -11.94
C GLN A 86 -15.15 -16.05 -11.91
N ARG A 87 -14.86 -16.72 -10.79
CA ARG A 87 -13.72 -17.66 -10.68
C ARG A 87 -13.85 -18.89 -11.58
N ALA A 88 -15.07 -19.27 -11.93
CA ALA A 88 -15.32 -20.39 -12.85
C ALA A 88 -15.16 -19.99 -14.33
N THR A 89 -14.98 -18.69 -14.61
CA THR A 89 -14.85 -18.17 -15.97
C THR A 89 -13.37 -18.00 -16.32
N THR A 90 -12.95 -18.48 -17.48
CA THR A 90 -11.57 -18.30 -17.96
C THR A 90 -11.32 -16.83 -18.30
N PRO A 91 -10.19 -16.23 -17.88
CA PRO A 91 -9.92 -14.82 -18.17
C PRO A 91 -9.81 -14.56 -19.68
N GLU A 92 -10.76 -13.80 -20.24
CA GLU A 92 -10.83 -13.48 -21.67
C GLU A 92 -9.73 -12.51 -22.14
N ARG A 93 -9.16 -11.71 -21.24
CA ARG A 93 -8.14 -10.68 -21.55
C ARG A 93 -6.83 -10.94 -20.81
N ILE A 94 -5.89 -11.57 -21.50
CA ILE A 94 -4.50 -11.72 -21.05
C ILE A 94 -3.69 -10.55 -21.63
N ARG A 95 -3.19 -9.65 -20.78
CA ARG A 95 -2.17 -8.67 -21.21
C ARG A 95 -0.81 -9.34 -21.16
N VAL A 96 -0.19 -9.54 -22.31
CA VAL A 96 1.18 -10.09 -22.37
C VAL A 96 2.16 -8.91 -22.24
N GLU A 97 2.84 -8.79 -21.11
CA GLU A 97 4.05 -7.95 -21.04
C GLU A 97 5.17 -8.67 -21.80
N GLN A 98 5.37 -8.29 -23.07
CA GLN A 98 6.47 -8.78 -23.91
C GLN A 98 7.80 -8.20 -23.42
N GLY A 99 8.34 -8.78 -22.36
CA GLY A 99 9.69 -8.55 -21.88
C GLY A 99 10.12 -9.68 -20.96
N HIS A 100 11.10 -10.48 -21.39
CA HIS A 100 11.72 -11.58 -20.63
C HIS A 100 10.93 -12.90 -20.48
N GLY A 101 9.94 -13.18 -21.35
CA GLY A 101 9.31 -14.51 -21.45
C GLY A 101 8.35 -14.87 -20.31
N ARG A 102 7.83 -13.85 -19.61
CA ARG A 102 6.85 -13.97 -18.52
C ARG A 102 5.49 -13.47 -19.01
N ILE A 103 4.42 -14.20 -18.70
CA ILE A 103 3.03 -13.80 -18.96
C ILE A 103 2.40 -13.46 -17.61
N GLU A 104 1.91 -12.23 -17.46
CA GLU A 104 1.20 -11.80 -16.24
C GLU A 104 -0.12 -11.14 -16.64
N SER A 105 -1.23 -11.64 -16.11
CA SER A 105 -2.55 -10.99 -16.24
C SER A 105 -3.02 -10.54 -14.87
N ARG A 106 -3.61 -9.35 -14.80
CA ARG A 106 -4.27 -8.85 -13.60
C ARG A 106 -5.64 -8.30 -13.98
N GLN A 107 -6.69 -8.88 -13.41
CA GLN A 107 -8.07 -8.46 -13.65
C GLN A 107 -8.73 -8.10 -12.32
N ALA A 108 -9.51 -7.02 -12.33
CA ALA A 108 -10.25 -6.57 -11.17
C ALA A 108 -11.75 -6.64 -11.46
N TYR A 109 -12.48 -7.18 -10.51
CA TYR A 109 -13.93 -7.32 -10.52
C TYR A 109 -14.49 -6.58 -9.33
N VAL A 110 -15.54 -5.79 -9.53
CA VAL A 110 -16.19 -5.01 -8.47
C VAL A 110 -17.68 -5.27 -8.50
N LEU A 111 -18.25 -5.57 -7.34
CA LEU A 111 -19.68 -5.78 -7.15
C LEU A 111 -20.18 -4.93 -5.97
N SER A 112 -21.49 -4.65 -5.95
CA SER A 112 -22.16 -4.02 -4.80
C SER A 112 -22.03 -4.92 -3.58
N SER A 113 -21.90 -4.33 -2.39
CA SER A 113 -21.94 -5.09 -1.13
C SER A 113 -23.30 -5.72 -0.86
N GLU A 114 -24.36 -5.27 -1.53
CA GLU A 114 -25.70 -5.87 -1.49
C GLU A 114 -25.73 -7.32 -2.02
N ALA A 115 -24.71 -7.72 -2.80
CA ALA A 115 -24.58 -9.10 -3.26
C ALA A 115 -24.15 -10.07 -2.14
N LEU A 116 -23.65 -9.57 -1.01
CA LEU A 116 -23.23 -10.40 0.11
C LEU A 116 -24.43 -11.00 0.84
N ASP A 117 -24.34 -12.29 1.14
CA ASP A 117 -25.28 -12.97 2.03
C ASP A 117 -24.79 -12.90 3.48
N GLY A 118 -25.59 -12.32 4.36
CA GLY A 118 -25.31 -12.15 5.79
C GLY A 118 -25.26 -10.70 6.29
N ASP A 119 -25.14 -10.53 7.61
CA ASP A 119 -25.05 -9.22 8.24
C ASP A 119 -23.60 -8.71 8.33
N PHE A 120 -23.31 -7.68 7.54
CA PHE A 120 -22.03 -6.98 7.50
C PHE A 120 -22.14 -5.51 7.92
N SER A 121 -23.23 -5.13 8.61
CA SER A 121 -23.50 -3.76 9.08
C SER A 121 -22.39 -3.17 9.97
N ARG A 122 -21.63 -4.04 10.66
CA ARG A 122 -20.44 -3.66 11.44
C ARG A 122 -19.34 -2.96 10.62
N TRP A 123 -19.33 -3.16 9.30
CA TRP A 123 -18.41 -2.46 8.39
C TRP A 123 -19.01 -1.13 7.97
N LYS A 124 -18.72 -0.10 8.77
CA LYS A 124 -19.26 1.24 8.54
C LYS A 124 -18.97 1.72 7.11
N GLY A 125 -20.02 2.08 6.39
CA GLY A 125 -19.90 2.66 5.05
C GLY A 125 -19.57 1.66 3.94
N LEU A 126 -19.56 0.34 4.19
CA LEU A 126 -19.35 -0.69 3.18
C LEU A 126 -20.32 -0.51 1.99
N LYS A 127 -19.79 -0.35 0.78
CA LYS A 127 -20.57 -0.17 -0.46
C LYS A 127 -20.21 -1.17 -1.56
N SER A 128 -18.97 -1.65 -1.61
CA SER A 128 -18.54 -2.57 -2.66
C SER A 128 -17.59 -3.64 -2.16
N ILE A 129 -17.61 -4.77 -2.86
CA ILE A 129 -16.68 -5.88 -2.72
C ILE A 129 -15.90 -6.04 -4.01
N VAL A 130 -14.67 -6.51 -3.87
CA VAL A 130 -13.70 -6.54 -4.95
C VAL A 130 -12.98 -7.87 -4.96
N MET A 131 -12.78 -8.42 -6.16
CA MET A 131 -11.84 -9.51 -6.41
C MET A 131 -10.78 -9.05 -7.41
N VAL A 132 -9.52 -9.27 -7.08
CA VAL A 132 -8.39 -9.13 -8.00
C VAL A 132 -7.83 -10.51 -8.28
N GLU A 133 -7.85 -10.88 -9.55
CA GLU A 133 -7.24 -12.09 -10.08
C GLU A 133 -5.85 -11.76 -10.61
N ASN A 134 -4.84 -12.49 -10.15
CA ASN A 134 -3.48 -12.43 -10.67
C ASN A 134 -3.11 -13.78 -11.27
N PHE A 135 -2.87 -13.80 -12.57
CA PHE A 135 -2.33 -14.95 -13.27
C PHE A 135 -0.87 -14.69 -13.62
N ARG A 136 0.01 -15.63 -13.33
CA ARG A 136 1.42 -15.58 -13.70
C ARG A 136 1.85 -16.90 -14.30
N TYR A 137 2.50 -16.82 -15.46
CA TYR A 137 3.10 -17.96 -16.12
C TYR A 137 4.52 -17.62 -16.59
N GLN A 138 5.45 -18.56 -16.39
CA GLN A 138 6.81 -18.48 -16.87
C GLN A 138 7.18 -19.81 -17.52
N LYS A 139 7.83 -19.78 -18.69
CA LYS A 139 8.27 -20.99 -19.38
C LYS A 139 9.13 -21.86 -18.44
N GLY A 140 8.72 -23.11 -18.24
CA GLY A 140 9.40 -24.06 -17.34
C GLY A 140 8.96 -24.00 -15.87
N LYS A 141 7.93 -23.21 -15.53
CA LYS A 141 7.28 -23.20 -14.22
C LYS A 141 5.78 -23.46 -14.35
N GLU A 142 5.16 -23.90 -13.27
CA GLU A 142 3.71 -24.03 -13.17
C GLU A 142 3.05 -22.64 -13.25
N ALA A 143 1.83 -22.61 -13.80
CA ALA A 143 1.03 -21.39 -13.81
C ALA A 143 0.52 -21.12 -12.39
N GLU A 144 0.70 -19.89 -11.92
CA GLU A 144 0.23 -19.42 -10.62
C GLU A 144 -1.02 -18.58 -10.83
N LEU A 145 -2.11 -18.94 -10.15
CA LEU A 145 -3.36 -18.18 -10.13
C LEU A 145 -3.69 -17.82 -8.68
N GLU A 146 -3.69 -16.52 -8.38
CA GLU A 146 -3.94 -15.98 -7.05
C GLU A 146 -5.16 -15.06 -7.07
N TYR A 147 -6.07 -15.25 -6.12
CA TYR A 147 -7.22 -14.37 -5.90
C TYR A 147 -7.03 -13.56 -4.63
N ARG A 148 -7.31 -12.26 -4.73
CA ARG A 148 -7.30 -11.35 -3.58
C ARG A 148 -8.63 -10.64 -3.46
N TYR A 149 -9.16 -10.61 -2.26
CA TYR A 149 -10.46 -10.01 -1.98
C TYR A 149 -10.29 -8.72 -1.21
N TYR A 150 -11.16 -7.75 -1.48
CA TYR A 150 -11.19 -6.48 -0.76
C TYR A 150 -12.63 -6.05 -0.50
N ILE A 151 -12.79 -5.22 0.52
CA ILE A 151 -14.01 -4.46 0.80
C ILE A 151 -13.73 -2.96 0.70
N SER A 152 -14.71 -2.18 0.25
CA SER A 152 -14.55 -0.73 0.13
C SER A 152 -15.78 0.04 0.59
N SER A 153 -15.54 1.21 1.19
CA SER A 153 -16.60 2.19 1.51
C SER A 153 -17.03 3.04 0.31
N LYS A 154 -16.31 2.93 -0.81
CA LYS A 154 -16.55 3.66 -2.04
C LYS A 154 -17.03 2.70 -3.12
N GLN A 155 -17.88 3.20 -4.00
CA GLN A 155 -18.20 2.49 -5.23
C GLN A 155 -17.11 2.80 -6.26
N LEU A 156 -16.16 1.88 -6.38
CA LEU A 156 -15.04 1.98 -7.31
C LEU A 156 -15.37 1.22 -8.59
N ASN A 157 -14.82 1.64 -9.72
CA ASN A 157 -14.79 0.81 -10.91
C ASN A 157 -13.54 -0.09 -10.94
N ALA A 158 -13.52 -1.08 -11.84
CA ALA A 158 -12.42 -2.04 -11.95
C ALA A 158 -11.06 -1.36 -12.22
N GLU A 159 -11.03 -0.27 -12.99
CA GLU A 159 -9.79 0.45 -13.30
C GLU A 159 -9.23 1.18 -12.08
N GLN A 160 -10.09 1.85 -11.31
CA GLN A 160 -9.73 2.53 -10.06
C GLN A 160 -9.21 1.54 -9.02
N VAL A 161 -9.86 0.39 -8.88
CA VAL A 161 -9.37 -0.70 -8.03
C VAL A 161 -8.01 -1.19 -8.50
N ALA A 162 -7.84 -1.46 -9.79
CA ALA A 162 -6.58 -1.94 -10.33
C ALA A 162 -5.44 -0.94 -10.11
N SER A 163 -5.71 0.38 -10.21
CA SER A 163 -4.74 1.42 -9.86
C SER A 163 -4.43 1.40 -8.37
N ALA A 164 -5.44 1.45 -7.50
CA ALA A 164 -5.27 1.49 -6.06
C ALA A 164 -4.50 0.27 -5.53
N VAL A 165 -4.83 -0.93 -6.01
CA VAL A 165 -4.12 -2.15 -5.64
C VAL A 165 -2.68 -2.13 -6.16
N ARG A 166 -2.43 -1.65 -7.38
CA ARG A 166 -1.07 -1.48 -7.91
C ARG A 166 -0.25 -0.48 -7.10
N GLU A 167 -0.86 0.63 -6.69
CA GLU A 167 -0.23 1.65 -5.86
C GLU A 167 0.06 1.16 -4.45
N HIS A 168 -0.83 0.34 -3.88
CA HIS A 168 -0.62 -0.32 -2.59
C HIS A 168 0.65 -1.21 -2.60
N TRP A 169 0.88 -1.96 -3.67
CA TRP A 169 2.15 -2.69 -3.87
C TRP A 169 3.38 -1.77 -3.93
N GLY A 170 3.20 -0.50 -4.29
CA GLY A 170 4.28 0.50 -4.24
C GLY A 170 4.82 0.74 -2.83
N ILE A 171 4.05 0.41 -1.77
CA ILE A 171 4.51 0.47 -0.38
C ILE A 171 5.59 -0.59 -0.13
N GLU A 172 5.44 -1.81 -0.64
CA GLU A 172 6.51 -2.83 -0.55
C GLU A 172 7.77 -2.41 -1.30
N SER A 173 7.61 -1.72 -2.44
CA SER A 173 8.75 -1.15 -3.15
C SER A 173 9.46 -0.06 -2.34
N MET A 174 8.73 0.72 -1.53
CA MET A 174 9.34 1.68 -0.60
C MET A 174 10.12 0.97 0.51
N HIS A 175 9.55 -0.08 1.12
CA HIS A 175 10.27 -0.89 2.11
C HIS A 175 11.58 -1.42 1.52
N TRP A 176 11.54 -2.00 0.32
CA TRP A 176 12.75 -2.45 -0.36
C TRP A 176 13.80 -1.33 -0.59
N VAL A 177 13.38 -0.11 -0.92
CA VAL A 177 14.30 1.03 -1.05
C VAL A 177 14.91 1.39 0.31
N LEU A 178 14.17 1.32 1.40
CA LEU A 178 14.72 1.58 2.73
C LEU A 178 15.69 0.46 3.15
N ASP A 179 15.28 -0.80 2.97
CA ASP A 179 16.05 -1.97 3.35
C ASP A 179 17.36 -2.07 2.54
N VAL A 180 17.28 -1.96 1.22
CA VAL A 180 18.42 -2.21 0.31
C VAL A 180 19.16 -0.95 -0.09
N THR A 181 18.46 0.16 -0.35
CA THR A 181 19.11 1.43 -0.80
C THR A 181 19.54 2.32 0.36
N MET A 182 18.81 2.32 1.49
CA MET A 182 19.18 3.05 2.71
C MET A 182 19.89 2.17 3.76
N ALA A 183 20.12 0.90 3.41
CA ALA A 183 20.80 -0.10 4.24
C ALA A 183 20.19 -0.20 5.66
N GLU A 184 18.86 -0.18 5.73
CA GLU A 184 18.15 -0.20 7.01
C GLU A 184 18.40 -1.50 7.79
N ASP A 185 18.28 -2.66 7.12
CA ASP A 185 18.53 -3.98 7.72
C ASP A 185 19.99 -4.20 8.15
N ALA A 186 20.94 -3.60 7.43
CA ALA A 186 22.36 -3.72 7.72
C ALA A 186 22.81 -2.84 8.90
N CYS A 187 21.91 -2.02 9.46
CA CYS A 187 22.25 -1.04 10.48
C CYS A 187 22.19 -1.64 11.90
N GLN A 188 23.35 -1.86 12.50
CA GLN A 188 23.47 -2.48 13.84
C GLN A 188 23.33 -1.47 15.00
N ILE A 189 22.44 -0.48 14.87
CA ILE A 189 22.19 0.51 15.94
C ILE A 189 20.93 0.09 16.69
N TYR A 190 21.11 -0.53 17.87
CA TYR A 190 20.01 -1.05 18.68
C TYR A 190 19.83 -0.33 20.03
N LYS A 191 20.64 0.69 20.33
CA LYS A 191 20.66 1.35 21.65
C LYS A 191 19.65 2.51 21.72
N GLY A 192 18.78 2.48 22.72
CA GLY A 192 17.80 3.55 22.99
C GLY A 192 16.88 3.80 21.78
N HIS A 193 16.63 5.07 21.46
CA HIS A 193 15.86 5.49 20.29
C HIS A 193 16.69 5.55 18.98
N GLY A 194 17.88 4.96 18.94
CA GLY A 194 18.82 5.09 17.81
C GLY A 194 18.28 4.53 16.48
N ALA A 195 17.66 3.35 16.50
CA ALA A 195 17.06 2.74 15.31
C ALA A 195 15.90 3.59 14.76
N GLU A 196 15.07 4.12 15.65
CA GLU A 196 13.88 4.92 15.34
C GLU A 196 14.26 6.27 14.73
N ASN A 197 15.15 7.00 15.39
CA ASN A 197 15.63 8.29 14.90
C ASN A 197 16.26 8.15 13.51
N LEU A 198 17.02 7.07 13.28
CA LEU A 198 17.66 6.84 11.99
C LEU A 198 16.64 6.45 10.90
N SER A 199 15.63 5.65 11.22
CA SER A 199 14.55 5.32 10.28
C SER A 199 13.79 6.58 9.86
N CYS A 200 13.45 7.46 10.81
CA CYS A 200 12.84 8.75 10.54
C CYS A 200 13.72 9.63 9.62
N LEU A 201 15.01 9.75 9.92
CA LEU A 201 15.97 10.50 9.09
C LEU A 201 16.10 9.92 7.67
N ARG A 202 16.07 8.59 7.52
CA ARG A 202 16.08 7.93 6.20
C ARG A 202 14.82 8.25 5.40
N HIS A 203 13.66 8.26 6.04
CA HIS A 203 12.40 8.64 5.40
C HIS A 203 12.42 10.10 4.94
N ILE A 204 12.89 11.01 5.78
CA ILE A 204 13.08 12.42 5.42
C ILE A 204 14.02 12.51 4.21
N GLY A 205 15.22 11.92 4.30
CA GLY A 205 16.18 11.92 3.20
C GLY A 205 15.64 11.34 1.90
N LEU A 206 14.86 10.24 1.98
CA LEU A 206 14.21 9.63 0.82
C LEU A 206 13.20 10.57 0.17
N ASN A 207 12.36 11.23 0.99
CA ASN A 207 11.40 12.22 0.50
C ASN A 207 12.13 13.38 -0.21
N MET A 208 13.22 13.89 0.36
CA MET A 208 14.03 14.95 -0.26
C MET A 208 14.63 14.51 -1.61
N LEU A 209 15.20 13.30 -1.67
CA LEU A 209 15.77 12.74 -2.91
C LEU A 209 14.71 12.53 -4.01
N ARG A 210 13.46 12.25 -3.62
CA ARG A 210 12.32 12.12 -4.55
C ARG A 210 11.80 13.47 -5.04
N SER A 211 11.79 14.49 -4.18
CA SER A 211 11.39 15.86 -4.53
C SER A 211 12.36 16.54 -5.49
N GLU A 212 13.64 16.15 -5.48
CA GLU A 212 14.63 16.69 -6.40
C GLU A 212 14.38 16.16 -7.85
N PRO A 213 14.44 17.00 -8.90
CA PRO A 213 13.97 16.63 -10.24
C PRO A 213 14.95 15.83 -11.11
N THR A 214 16.23 15.71 -10.76
CA THR A 214 17.24 15.04 -11.59
C THR A 214 16.84 13.58 -11.87
N LYS A 215 16.90 13.18 -13.14
CA LYS A 215 16.54 11.82 -13.58
C LYS A 215 17.68 10.83 -13.30
N LEU A 216 17.85 10.49 -12.02
CA LEU A 216 18.75 9.45 -11.55
C LEU A 216 18.02 8.52 -10.59
N SER A 217 18.52 7.29 -10.47
CA SER A 217 18.09 6.39 -9.40
C SER A 217 18.38 7.02 -8.03
N ILE A 218 17.65 6.61 -6.99
CA ILE A 218 17.88 7.07 -5.62
C ILE A 218 19.35 6.83 -5.20
N VAL A 219 19.89 5.65 -5.50
CA VAL A 219 21.32 5.32 -5.30
C VAL A 219 22.23 6.31 -6.04
N GLY A 220 21.90 6.63 -7.29
CA GLY A 220 22.66 7.57 -8.11
C GLY A 220 22.66 8.98 -7.52
N LYS A 221 21.52 9.44 -7.01
CA LYS A 221 21.40 10.74 -6.34
C LYS A 221 22.17 10.77 -5.03
N GLN A 222 22.07 9.73 -4.20
CA GLN A 222 22.86 9.61 -2.97
C GLN A 222 24.36 9.69 -3.26
N LYS A 223 24.84 8.88 -4.21
CA LYS A 223 26.24 8.90 -4.65
C LYS A 223 26.65 10.30 -5.10
N ARG A 224 25.81 10.99 -5.86
CA ARG A 224 26.09 12.36 -6.30
C ARG A 224 26.10 13.36 -5.15
N CYS A 225 25.21 13.24 -4.17
CA CYS A 225 25.24 14.09 -2.96
C CYS A 225 26.53 13.89 -2.17
N MET A 226 27.05 12.65 -2.08
CA MET A 226 28.33 12.36 -1.41
C MET A 226 29.55 12.93 -2.14
N MET A 227 29.44 13.20 -3.44
CA MET A 227 30.56 13.68 -4.27
C MET A 227 30.44 15.16 -4.67
N ASN A 228 29.27 15.78 -4.49
CA ASN A 228 28.99 17.13 -5.00
C ASN A 228 28.03 17.87 -4.05
N THR A 229 28.57 18.89 -3.38
CA THR A 229 27.83 19.71 -2.41
C THR A 229 26.67 20.48 -3.05
N SER A 230 26.79 20.95 -4.29
CA SER A 230 25.68 21.61 -4.99
C SER A 230 24.50 20.67 -5.24
N MET A 231 24.75 19.39 -5.50
CA MET A 231 23.67 18.39 -5.58
C MET A 231 23.02 18.18 -4.21
N LEU A 232 23.81 18.10 -3.14
CA LEU A 232 23.29 17.95 -1.78
C LEU A 232 22.39 19.15 -1.41
N GLU A 233 22.84 20.37 -1.68
CA GLU A 233 22.06 21.58 -1.46
C GLU A 233 20.76 21.59 -2.28
N ALA A 234 20.81 21.17 -3.55
CA ALA A 234 19.62 21.07 -4.40
C ALA A 234 18.60 20.07 -3.82
N VAL A 235 19.05 18.93 -3.31
CA VAL A 235 18.20 17.92 -2.65
C VAL A 235 17.58 18.48 -1.37
N LEU A 236 18.37 19.12 -0.50
CA LEU A 236 17.89 19.72 0.75
C LEU A 236 16.85 20.81 0.47
N ASN A 237 17.13 21.70 -0.49
CA ASN A 237 16.22 22.77 -0.88
C ASN A 237 14.92 22.24 -1.49
N ALA A 238 14.99 21.22 -2.36
CA ALA A 238 13.80 20.59 -2.92
C ALA A 238 12.93 19.95 -1.83
N GLY A 239 13.57 19.28 -0.88
CA GLY A 239 12.95 18.70 0.31
C GLY A 239 12.20 19.72 1.17
N LEU A 240 12.92 20.74 1.66
CA LEU A 240 12.39 21.79 2.52
C LEU A 240 11.23 22.55 1.87
N ASN A 241 11.36 22.87 0.58
CA ASN A 241 10.31 23.55 -0.17
C ASN A 241 9.06 22.69 -0.40
N SER A 242 9.22 21.36 -0.49
CA SER A 242 8.07 20.45 -0.64
C SER A 242 7.26 20.31 0.65
N MET A 243 7.91 20.46 1.82
CA MET A 243 7.24 20.39 3.13
C MET A 243 6.43 21.65 3.46
N ASN A 244 6.76 22.81 2.86
CA ASN A 244 6.02 24.07 3.07
C ASN A 244 4.79 24.22 2.16
N LYS A 245 4.47 23.22 1.31
CA LYS A 245 3.35 23.26 0.35
C LYS A 245 2.14 22.43 0.77
N SER A 246 2.17 21.81 1.96
CA SER A 246 1.06 21.04 2.53
C SER A 246 0.09 21.93 3.31
#